data_AF-A0A6L7MXY1-F1
#
_entry.id   AF-A0A6L7MXY1-F1
#
_cell.length_a   1.000
_cell.length_b   1.000
_cell.length_c   1.000
_cell.angle_alpha   90.00
_cell.angle_beta   90.00
_cell.angle_gamma   90.00
#
_symmetry.space_group_name_H-M   'P 1'
#
loop_
_entity.id
_entity.type
_entity.pdbx_description
1 polymer ?
#
loop_
_entity_poly.entity_id
_entity_poly.type
_entity_poly.pdbx_seq_one_letter_code
_entity_poly.pdbx_strand_id
1 'polypeptide(L)'
;STTQHRRFATPVQSFPSCIAIENKPYADDGDGQVQAYLRWLAKEYRGRFLLIYLSPHGGLPAENSLPANACTHGLALMSYVPVAAPNTSEPAVLRIRSPLSSWFARCAQGCEVDRLRWFLRDAEAFCHKQLGRVTTMPSEIDEVRRFVLESDENLRTAIAVFDAWPQIRNEVIARFLAKMKDCIKEELAGELGQDLLFGSWFDGRTQQDGLWVFRQTWQMQGARPYVWLAHDGSAPKSWYWAVQLSPRTNEIPQEKTKGLGKALLAEASRMPQGVRFTNGQGWCPFWGYLEGDLANWSPLAHQMHEEGRKPGELMERLSCQFVQFATVTVPIIDDFLRD
;
A
#
# COMPACT_ATOMS: atom_id res chain seq x y z
N SER A 1 -41.78 -61.89 -6.12
CA SER A 1 -40.67 -61.08 -6.64
C SER A 1 -41.20 -59.70 -6.99
N THR A 2 -40.39 -58.66 -6.78
CA THR A 2 -40.57 -57.21 -7.08
C THR A 2 -41.21 -56.33 -6.01
N THR A 3 -40.37 -55.86 -5.09
CA THR A 3 -40.60 -54.64 -4.30
C THR A 3 -39.75 -53.51 -4.90
N GLN A 4 -40.41 -52.50 -5.45
CA GLN A 4 -39.78 -51.25 -5.90
C GLN A 4 -39.32 -50.43 -4.70
N HIS A 5 -38.01 -50.25 -4.53
CA HIS A 5 -37.48 -49.15 -3.73
C HIS A 5 -37.07 -48.02 -4.68
N ARG A 6 -37.87 -46.95 -4.71
CA ARG A 6 -37.47 -45.67 -5.30
C ARG A 6 -36.37 -45.06 -4.42
N ARG A 7 -35.11 -45.23 -4.82
CA ARG A 7 -34.00 -44.40 -4.32
C ARG A 7 -33.98 -43.11 -5.13
N PHE A 8 -34.33 -41.99 -4.50
CA PHE A 8 -33.85 -40.68 -4.95
C PHE A 8 -32.38 -40.60 -4.53
N ALA A 9 -31.49 -41.04 -5.41
CA ALA A 9 -30.07 -40.69 -5.32
C ALA A 9 -29.88 -39.44 -6.20
N THR A 10 -29.98 -38.26 -5.60
CA THR A 10 -29.38 -37.07 -6.20
C THR A 10 -27.88 -37.38 -6.33
N PRO A 11 -27.27 -37.33 -7.53
CA PRO A 11 -25.84 -37.55 -7.64
C PRO A 11 -25.16 -36.42 -6.89
N VAL A 12 -24.58 -36.70 -5.72
CA VAL A 12 -23.63 -35.79 -5.11
C VAL A 12 -22.48 -35.69 -6.11
N GLN A 13 -22.39 -34.57 -6.82
CA GLN A 13 -21.23 -34.21 -7.63
C GLN A 13 -19.99 -34.57 -6.83
N SER A 14 -19.16 -35.46 -7.39
CA SER A 14 -18.00 -36.03 -6.72
C SER A 14 -17.13 -34.93 -6.14
N PHE A 15 -17.09 -34.81 -4.82
CA PHE A 15 -16.16 -33.91 -4.13
C PHE A 15 -14.72 -34.27 -4.51
N PRO A 16 -13.81 -33.28 -4.60
CA PRO A 16 -12.40 -33.57 -4.74
C PRO A 16 -11.95 -34.47 -3.59
N SER A 17 -11.10 -35.46 -3.90
CA SER A 17 -10.54 -36.36 -2.88
C SER A 17 -9.39 -35.71 -2.10
N CYS A 18 -8.91 -34.57 -2.59
CA CYS A 18 -7.89 -33.75 -1.94
C CYS A 18 -8.15 -32.27 -2.22
N ILE A 19 -8.04 -31.45 -1.18
CA ILE A 19 -7.92 -30.00 -1.31
C ILE A 19 -6.51 -29.65 -0.87
N ALA A 20 -5.73 -29.06 -1.78
CA ALA A 20 -4.40 -28.55 -1.52
C ALA A 20 -4.43 -27.02 -1.53
N ILE A 21 -3.58 -26.39 -0.74
CA ILE A 21 -3.48 -24.93 -0.66
C ILE A 21 -2.02 -24.55 -0.90
N GLU A 22 -1.76 -23.80 -1.97
CA GLU A 22 -0.48 -23.17 -2.22
C GLU A 22 -0.59 -21.71 -1.77
N ASN A 23 0.11 -21.36 -0.71
CA ASN A 23 0.02 -20.05 -0.06
C ASN A 23 1.21 -19.17 -0.48
N LYS A 24 0.96 -18.07 -1.21
CA LYS A 24 1.97 -17.13 -1.70
C LYS A 24 1.67 -15.71 -1.27
N PRO A 25 1.69 -15.39 0.04
CA PRO A 25 1.30 -14.05 0.49
C PRO A 25 2.41 -13.03 0.23
N TYR A 26 3.68 -13.45 0.27
CA TYR A 26 4.87 -12.58 0.17
C TYR A 26 6.07 -13.26 -0.50
N ALA A 27 5.87 -14.42 -1.14
CA ALA A 27 6.96 -15.19 -1.73
C ALA A 27 6.78 -15.26 -3.25
N ASP A 28 7.87 -15.07 -3.97
CA ASP A 28 7.90 -15.29 -5.41
C ASP A 28 7.60 -16.76 -5.72
N ASP A 29 7.09 -17.00 -6.92
CA ASP A 29 6.89 -18.37 -7.38
C ASP A 29 8.22 -18.99 -7.79
N GLY A 30 8.50 -20.17 -7.25
CA GLY A 30 9.65 -20.97 -7.69
C GLY A 30 9.43 -21.50 -9.11
N ASP A 31 10.52 -21.63 -9.86
CA ASP A 31 10.50 -22.15 -11.23
C ASP A 31 9.84 -23.52 -11.30
N GLY A 32 8.81 -23.64 -12.14
CA GLY A 32 8.00 -24.84 -12.34
C GLY A 32 7.24 -25.35 -11.11
N GLN A 33 7.23 -24.60 -9.98
CA GLN A 33 6.72 -25.10 -8.70
C GLN A 33 5.23 -25.48 -8.78
N VAL A 34 4.38 -24.56 -9.23
CA VAL A 34 2.93 -24.84 -9.31
C VAL A 34 2.63 -25.94 -10.34
N GLN A 35 3.33 -25.93 -11.47
CA GLN A 35 3.19 -26.98 -12.48
C GLN A 35 3.58 -28.37 -11.93
N ALA A 36 4.69 -28.47 -11.20
CA ALA A 36 5.13 -29.71 -10.57
C ALA A 36 4.10 -30.20 -9.55
N TYR A 37 3.51 -29.28 -8.78
CA TYR A 37 2.53 -29.62 -7.77
C TYR A 37 1.22 -30.13 -8.38
N LEU A 38 0.72 -29.47 -9.43
CA LEU A 38 -0.45 -29.93 -10.20
C LEU A 38 -0.23 -31.34 -10.79
N ARG A 39 0.95 -31.61 -11.36
CA ARG A 39 1.29 -32.95 -11.88
C ARG A 39 1.31 -34.01 -10.78
N TRP A 40 1.87 -33.68 -9.62
CA TRP A 40 1.89 -34.58 -8.47
C TRP A 40 0.48 -34.88 -7.97
N LEU A 41 -0.36 -33.85 -7.77
CA LEU A 41 -1.75 -34.01 -7.34
C LEU A 41 -2.59 -34.82 -8.34
N ALA A 42 -2.39 -34.57 -9.64
CA ALA A 42 -3.07 -35.32 -10.69
C ALA A 42 -2.72 -36.81 -10.66
N LYS A 43 -1.44 -37.14 -10.43
CA LYS A 43 -0.96 -38.51 -10.31
C LYS A 43 -1.49 -39.18 -9.04
N GLU A 44 -1.31 -38.53 -7.89
CA GLU A 44 -1.61 -39.11 -6.57
C GLU A 44 -3.11 -39.31 -6.37
N TYR A 45 -3.91 -38.30 -6.75
CA TYR A 45 -5.36 -38.30 -6.54
C TYR A 45 -6.15 -38.68 -7.79
N ARG A 46 -5.49 -39.20 -8.83
CA ARG A 46 -6.09 -39.64 -10.11
C ARG A 46 -6.99 -38.56 -10.72
N GLY A 47 -6.51 -37.31 -10.69
CA GLY A 47 -7.24 -36.14 -11.19
C GLY A 47 -8.37 -35.63 -10.29
N ARG A 48 -8.65 -36.26 -9.14
CA ARG A 48 -9.71 -35.83 -8.21
C ARG A 48 -9.17 -34.92 -7.11
N PHE A 49 -8.70 -33.73 -7.47
CA PHE A 49 -8.16 -32.76 -6.53
C PHE A 49 -8.62 -31.33 -6.84
N LEU A 50 -8.44 -30.44 -5.87
CA LEU A 50 -8.55 -28.99 -6.01
C LEU A 50 -7.32 -28.35 -5.37
N LEU A 51 -6.50 -27.66 -6.17
CA LEU A 51 -5.43 -26.80 -5.68
C LEU A 51 -5.94 -25.36 -5.60
N ILE A 52 -6.01 -24.81 -4.39
CA ILE A 52 -6.30 -23.40 -4.16
C ILE A 52 -4.97 -22.64 -4.11
N TYR A 53 -4.71 -21.84 -5.13
CA TYR A 53 -3.59 -20.92 -5.16
C TYR A 53 -4.03 -19.59 -4.54
N LEU A 54 -3.44 -19.27 -3.39
CA LEU A 54 -3.73 -18.07 -2.63
C LEU A 54 -2.67 -17.00 -2.93
N SER A 55 -3.09 -15.91 -3.56
CA SER A 55 -2.23 -14.77 -3.87
C SER A 55 -2.83 -13.45 -3.37
N PRO A 56 -2.01 -12.42 -3.10
CA PRO A 56 -2.45 -11.11 -2.60
C PRO A 56 -3.60 -10.54 -3.43
N HIS A 57 -3.51 -10.65 -4.75
CA HIS A 57 -4.43 -10.00 -5.69
C HIS A 57 -5.27 -10.98 -6.53
N GLY A 58 -5.24 -12.28 -6.23
CA GLY A 58 -5.94 -13.29 -7.04
C GLY A 58 -5.38 -13.43 -8.46
N GLY A 59 -4.11 -13.03 -8.65
CA GLY A 59 -3.37 -13.23 -9.88
C GLY A 59 -3.05 -14.71 -10.10
N LEU A 60 -2.81 -15.07 -11.37
CA LEU A 60 -2.24 -16.37 -11.74
C LEU A 60 -0.83 -16.49 -11.14
N PRO A 61 -0.33 -17.73 -10.92
CA PRO A 61 1.09 -17.93 -10.69
C PRO A 61 1.90 -17.34 -11.85
N ALA A 62 3.11 -16.88 -11.55
CA ALA A 62 4.01 -16.31 -12.54
C ALA A 62 4.35 -17.34 -13.65
N GLU A 63 4.64 -16.83 -14.85
CA GLU A 63 4.88 -17.64 -16.07
C GLU A 63 6.01 -18.66 -15.88
N ASN A 64 7.02 -18.32 -15.06
CA ASN A 64 8.12 -19.23 -14.72
C ASN A 64 7.68 -20.42 -13.86
N SER A 65 6.59 -20.29 -13.10
CA SER A 65 6.04 -21.35 -12.24
C SER A 65 4.91 -22.14 -12.88
N LEU A 66 4.07 -21.46 -13.65
CA LEU A 66 2.99 -22.04 -14.42
C LEU A 66 2.94 -21.39 -15.81
N PRO A 67 3.61 -21.98 -16.81
CA PRO A 67 3.60 -21.47 -18.17
C PRO A 67 2.18 -21.40 -18.76
N ALA A 68 1.91 -20.46 -19.66
CA ALA A 68 0.60 -20.22 -20.26
C ALA A 68 0.00 -21.46 -20.98
N ASN A 69 0.85 -22.40 -21.42
CA ASN A 69 0.45 -23.65 -22.07
C ASN A 69 0.26 -24.83 -21.09
N ALA A 70 0.41 -24.62 -19.78
CA ALA A 70 0.29 -25.66 -18.78
C ALA A 70 -1.18 -26.08 -18.56
N CYS A 71 -1.39 -27.35 -18.21
CA CYS A 71 -2.70 -27.85 -17.81
C CYS A 71 -3.08 -27.27 -16.43
N THR A 72 -4.18 -26.51 -16.37
CA THR A 72 -4.70 -25.88 -15.15
C THR A 72 -5.85 -26.67 -14.52
N HIS A 73 -6.06 -27.92 -14.93
CA HIS A 73 -7.12 -28.77 -14.38
C HIS A 73 -6.98 -28.90 -12.86
N GLY A 74 -8.07 -28.64 -12.14
CA GLY A 74 -8.09 -28.68 -10.68
C GLY A 74 -7.47 -27.46 -9.99
N LEU A 75 -7.06 -26.41 -10.72
CA LEU A 75 -6.57 -25.17 -10.14
C LEU A 75 -7.72 -24.18 -9.87
N ALA A 76 -7.74 -23.63 -8.65
CA ALA A 76 -8.58 -22.52 -8.25
C ALA A 76 -7.75 -21.35 -7.75
N LEU A 77 -8.11 -20.14 -8.17
CA LEU A 77 -7.49 -18.90 -7.70
C LEU A 77 -8.35 -18.29 -6.61
N MET A 78 -7.70 -17.84 -5.56
CA MET A 78 -8.36 -17.16 -4.47
C MET A 78 -7.49 -16.02 -3.96
N SER A 79 -8.13 -14.90 -3.64
CA SER A 79 -7.45 -13.69 -3.18
C SER A 79 -7.68 -13.44 -1.69
N TYR A 80 -6.69 -12.81 -1.07
CA TYR A 80 -6.82 -12.22 0.25
C TYR A 80 -7.71 -10.98 0.27
N VAL A 81 -7.80 -10.25 -0.83
CA VAL A 81 -8.53 -8.98 -0.93
C VAL A 81 -9.68 -9.08 -1.94
N PRO A 82 -10.68 -8.17 -1.87
CA PRO A 82 -11.67 -8.05 -2.94
C PRO A 82 -10.98 -7.67 -4.26
N VAL A 83 -11.21 -8.44 -5.32
CA VAL A 83 -10.69 -8.16 -6.65
C VAL A 83 -11.82 -7.64 -7.53
N ALA A 84 -11.61 -6.52 -8.21
CA ALA A 84 -12.54 -6.03 -9.23
C ALA A 84 -12.68 -7.07 -10.35
N ALA A 85 -13.87 -7.17 -10.96
CA ALA A 85 -14.12 -8.15 -12.01
C ALA A 85 -13.13 -7.96 -13.19
N PRO A 86 -12.38 -8.99 -13.59
CA PRO A 86 -11.42 -8.87 -14.69
C PRO A 86 -12.13 -8.78 -16.04
N ASN A 87 -11.54 -8.01 -16.96
CA ASN A 87 -11.87 -8.05 -18.39
C ASN A 87 -11.46 -9.44 -18.93
N THR A 88 -12.43 -10.15 -19.48
CA THR A 88 -12.36 -11.59 -19.77
C THR A 88 -11.65 -11.92 -21.07
N SER A 89 -10.51 -12.62 -20.99
CA SER A 89 -9.97 -13.48 -22.05
C SER A 89 -8.83 -14.39 -21.54
N GLU A 90 -9.00 -15.00 -20.37
CA GLU A 90 -7.96 -15.80 -19.70
C GLU A 90 -8.40 -17.25 -19.43
N PRO A 91 -7.44 -18.19 -19.26
CA PRO A 91 -7.69 -19.64 -19.26
C PRO A 91 -8.69 -20.11 -18.21
N ALA A 92 -9.22 -21.33 -18.41
CA ALA A 92 -10.29 -21.98 -17.63
C ALA A 92 -9.91 -22.33 -16.18
N VAL A 93 -9.52 -21.33 -15.39
CA VAL A 93 -9.17 -21.45 -13.97
C VAL A 93 -10.38 -21.03 -13.13
N LEU A 94 -10.70 -21.82 -12.09
CA LEU A 94 -11.81 -21.50 -11.19
C LEU A 94 -11.44 -20.31 -10.31
N ARG A 95 -12.03 -19.14 -10.52
CA ARG A 95 -11.80 -17.96 -9.67
C ARG A 95 -12.80 -17.91 -8.51
N ILE A 96 -12.31 -18.02 -7.28
CA ILE A 96 -13.11 -17.82 -6.06
C ILE A 96 -13.21 -16.31 -5.82
N ARG A 97 -14.37 -15.74 -6.17
CA ARG A 97 -14.61 -14.28 -6.18
C ARG A 97 -14.81 -13.65 -4.80
N SER A 98 -14.83 -14.45 -3.75
CA SER A 98 -14.95 -13.96 -2.38
C SER A 98 -13.58 -13.92 -1.70
N PRO A 99 -13.27 -12.88 -0.93
CA PRO A 99 -12.09 -12.87 -0.06
C PRO A 99 -12.02 -14.14 0.81
N LEU A 100 -10.81 -14.56 1.15
CA LEU A 100 -10.57 -15.73 1.99
C LEU A 100 -11.33 -15.70 3.32
N SER A 101 -11.43 -14.54 3.96
CA SER A 101 -12.23 -14.36 5.18
C SER A 101 -13.70 -14.70 4.97
N SER A 102 -14.32 -14.20 3.89
CA SER A 102 -15.72 -14.49 3.57
C SER A 102 -15.97 -15.96 3.23
N TRP A 103 -14.96 -16.67 2.71
CA TRP A 103 -15.06 -18.11 2.51
C TRP A 103 -15.04 -18.86 3.85
N PHE A 104 -14.11 -18.52 4.75
CA PHE A 104 -14.10 -19.08 6.10
C PHE A 104 -15.42 -18.83 6.85
N ALA A 105 -15.97 -17.62 6.76
CA ALA A 105 -17.26 -17.26 7.34
C ALA A 105 -18.39 -18.19 6.85
N ARG A 106 -18.48 -18.40 5.53
CA ARG A 106 -19.49 -19.29 4.94
C ARG A 106 -19.26 -20.76 5.32
N CYS A 107 -18.01 -21.20 5.36
CA CYS A 107 -17.68 -22.54 5.83
C CYS A 107 -18.10 -22.74 7.29
N ALA A 108 -17.89 -21.74 8.16
CA ALA A 108 -18.30 -21.80 9.56
C ALA A 108 -19.83 -21.89 9.70
N GLN A 109 -20.58 -21.15 8.88
CA GLN A 109 -22.05 -21.19 8.89
C GLN A 109 -22.61 -22.58 8.55
N GLY A 110 -21.99 -23.29 7.61
CA GLY A 110 -22.41 -24.64 7.21
C GLY A 110 -21.75 -25.78 7.99
N CYS A 111 -20.85 -25.50 8.94
CA CYS A 111 -20.10 -26.52 9.65
C CYS A 111 -20.89 -27.04 10.86
N GLU A 112 -21.24 -28.33 10.88
CA GLU A 112 -21.93 -28.97 12.00
C GLU A 112 -21.00 -29.35 13.17
N VAL A 113 -19.69 -29.48 12.91
CA VAL A 113 -18.70 -29.88 13.92
C VAL A 113 -18.16 -28.67 14.69
N ASP A 114 -18.51 -28.54 15.97
CA ASP A 114 -18.20 -27.35 16.79
C ASP A 114 -16.72 -26.96 16.81
N ARG A 115 -15.82 -27.93 17.01
CA ARG A 115 -14.37 -27.65 17.05
C ARG A 115 -13.88 -27.07 15.71
N LEU A 116 -14.39 -27.58 14.60
CA LEU A 116 -14.03 -27.09 13.27
C LEU A 116 -14.67 -25.72 13.00
N ARG A 117 -15.91 -25.50 13.47
CA ARG A 117 -16.58 -24.20 13.39
C ARG A 117 -15.79 -23.10 14.11
N TRP A 118 -15.26 -23.38 15.30
CA TRP A 118 -14.40 -22.45 16.04
C TRP A 118 -13.09 -22.18 15.31
N PHE A 119 -12.42 -23.22 14.82
CA PHE A 119 -11.21 -23.05 14.01
C PHE A 119 -11.46 -22.15 12.78
N LEU A 120 -12.58 -22.34 12.07
CA LEU A 120 -12.93 -21.53 10.90
C LEU A 120 -13.19 -20.06 11.27
N ARG A 121 -13.78 -19.79 12.44
CA ARG A 121 -13.96 -18.42 12.96
C ARG A 121 -12.63 -17.78 13.36
N ASP A 122 -11.74 -18.54 13.99
CA ASP A 122 -10.40 -18.05 14.33
C ASP A 122 -9.59 -17.79 13.05
N ALA A 123 -9.73 -18.60 12.01
CA ALA A 123 -9.11 -18.41 10.71
C ALA A 123 -9.67 -17.17 9.96
N GLU A 124 -10.98 -16.93 10.05
CA GLU A 124 -11.61 -15.70 9.57
C GLU A 124 -11.04 -14.46 10.30
N ALA A 125 -11.04 -14.49 11.63
CA ALA A 125 -10.50 -13.41 12.45
C ALA A 125 -9.00 -13.18 12.19
N PHE A 126 -8.24 -14.27 12.00
CA PHE A 126 -6.84 -14.21 11.60
C PHE A 126 -6.68 -13.54 10.23
N CYS A 127 -7.51 -13.87 9.24
CA CYS A 127 -7.50 -13.20 7.94
C CYS A 127 -7.79 -11.71 8.09
N HIS A 128 -8.77 -11.31 8.90
CA HIS A 128 -9.02 -9.90 9.17
C HIS A 128 -7.84 -9.20 9.84
N LYS A 129 -7.17 -9.87 10.78
CA LYS A 129 -6.07 -9.28 11.56
C LYS A 129 -4.73 -9.21 10.80
N GLN A 130 -4.43 -10.20 9.97
CA GLN A 130 -3.11 -10.39 9.36
C GLN A 130 -3.09 -10.08 7.86
N LEU A 131 -4.24 -10.20 7.18
CA LEU A 131 -4.36 -10.08 5.73
C LEU A 131 -5.29 -8.91 5.35
N GLY A 132 -6.21 -8.55 6.24
CA GLY A 132 -6.89 -7.27 6.26
C GLY A 132 -5.90 -6.19 6.70
N ARG A 133 -5.21 -5.60 5.73
CA ARG A 133 -4.66 -4.25 5.88
C ARG A 133 -5.72 -3.42 6.59
N VAL A 134 -5.37 -2.86 7.74
CA VAL A 134 -6.26 -2.03 8.55
C VAL A 134 -6.87 -1.02 7.57
N THR A 135 -8.12 -1.23 7.25
CA THR A 135 -8.92 -0.36 6.42
C THR A 135 -10.19 -0.42 7.20
N THR A 136 -10.51 0.68 7.89
CA THR A 136 -11.72 0.80 8.69
C THR A 136 -12.88 0.30 7.82
N MET A 137 -13.32 -0.92 8.08
CA MET A 137 -14.33 -1.57 7.27
C MET A 137 -15.62 -0.75 7.43
N PRO A 138 -16.51 -0.70 6.43
CA PRO A 138 -17.83 -0.09 6.62
C PRO A 138 -18.54 -0.62 7.88
N SER A 139 -18.32 -1.89 8.23
CA SER A 139 -18.80 -2.51 9.47
C SER A 139 -18.16 -1.94 10.74
N GLU A 140 -16.88 -1.57 10.72
CA GLU A 140 -16.21 -0.94 11.86
C GLU A 140 -16.68 0.52 12.03
N ILE A 141 -16.95 1.23 10.93
CA ILE A 141 -17.58 2.55 10.98
C ILE A 141 -18.98 2.45 11.61
N ASP A 142 -19.76 1.43 11.23
CA ASP A 142 -21.08 1.19 11.82
C ASP A 142 -21.02 0.77 13.28
N GLU A 143 -20.01 0.00 13.70
CA GLU A 143 -19.77 -0.36 15.09
C GLU A 143 -19.33 0.83 15.94
N VAL A 144 -18.38 1.63 15.46
CA VAL A 144 -17.98 2.89 16.11
C VAL A 144 -19.19 3.82 16.21
N ARG A 145 -19.96 3.95 15.14
CA ARG A 145 -21.19 4.76 15.14
C ARG A 145 -22.20 4.24 16.16
N ARG A 146 -22.41 2.92 16.25
CA ARG A 146 -23.32 2.32 17.23
C ARG A 146 -22.84 2.62 18.64
N PHE A 147 -21.57 2.35 18.95
CA PHE A 147 -20.95 2.64 20.23
C PHE A 147 -21.08 4.11 20.63
N VAL A 148 -20.78 5.04 19.72
CA VAL A 148 -20.90 6.49 19.97
C VAL A 148 -22.33 6.89 20.30
N LEU A 149 -23.33 6.23 19.70
CA LEU A 149 -24.75 6.52 19.91
C LEU A 149 -25.39 5.70 21.04
N GLU A 150 -24.67 4.77 21.67
CA GLU A 150 -25.20 3.93 22.76
C GLU A 150 -25.44 4.72 24.06
N SER A 151 -24.72 5.82 24.30
CA SER A 151 -24.92 6.67 25.48
C SER A 151 -24.44 8.12 25.28
N ASP A 152 -25.00 9.04 26.06
CA ASP A 152 -24.57 10.44 26.08
C ASP A 152 -23.09 10.59 26.50
N GLU A 153 -22.58 9.69 27.34
CA GLU A 153 -21.18 9.67 27.77
C GLU A 153 -20.24 9.31 26.61
N ASN A 154 -20.59 8.30 25.81
CA ASN A 154 -19.83 7.91 24.63
C ASN A 154 -19.82 9.04 23.59
N LEU A 155 -20.96 9.70 23.40
CA LEU A 155 -21.07 10.84 22.49
C LEU A 155 -20.19 12.02 22.93
N ARG A 156 -20.20 12.37 24.22
CA ARG A 156 -19.29 13.42 24.76
C ARG A 156 -17.83 13.06 24.57
N THR A 157 -17.47 11.80 24.79
CA THR A 157 -16.11 11.30 24.57
C THR A 157 -15.72 11.43 23.09
N ALA A 158 -16.61 11.05 22.17
CA ALA A 158 -16.37 11.16 20.74
C ALA A 158 -16.17 12.62 20.29
N ILE A 159 -16.95 13.56 20.82
CA ILE A 159 -16.78 15.00 20.56
C ILE A 159 -15.42 15.47 21.07
N ALA A 160 -15.03 15.11 22.30
CA ALA A 160 -13.73 15.47 22.85
C ALA A 160 -12.55 14.93 22.01
N VAL A 161 -12.67 13.70 21.51
CA VAL A 161 -11.67 13.11 20.58
C VAL A 161 -11.64 13.87 19.26
N PHE A 162 -12.81 14.22 18.70
CA PHE A 162 -12.90 14.99 17.47
C PHE A 162 -12.26 16.37 17.60
N ASP A 163 -12.50 17.08 18.70
CA ASP A 163 -11.93 18.39 18.98
C ASP A 163 -10.40 18.33 19.18
N ALA A 164 -9.91 17.27 19.83
CA ALA A 164 -8.48 17.05 20.04
C ALA A 164 -7.77 16.51 18.78
N TRP A 165 -8.52 15.99 17.80
CA TRP A 165 -7.96 15.27 16.66
C TRP A 165 -6.91 16.04 15.84
N PRO A 166 -7.10 17.33 15.51
CA PRO A 166 -6.08 18.08 14.76
C PRO A 166 -4.74 18.15 15.51
N GLN A 167 -4.78 18.28 16.84
CA GLN A 167 -3.58 18.36 17.68
C GLN A 167 -2.88 17.00 17.76
N ILE A 168 -3.65 15.93 17.97
CA ILE A 168 -3.15 14.55 17.98
C ILE A 168 -2.47 14.22 16.65
N ARG A 169 -3.14 14.51 15.52
CA ARG A 169 -2.61 14.33 14.17
C ARG A 169 -1.27 15.06 14.02
N ASN A 170 -1.23 16.34 14.36
CA ASN A 170 -0.03 17.16 14.20
C ASN A 170 1.13 16.64 15.06
N GLU A 171 0.86 16.18 16.28
CA GLU A 171 1.88 15.59 17.15
C GLU A 171 2.44 14.28 16.61
N VAL A 172 1.59 13.41 16.07
CA VAL A 172 2.00 12.16 15.41
C VAL A 172 2.89 12.44 14.21
N ILE A 173 2.45 13.33 13.30
CA ILE A 173 3.21 13.68 12.11
C ILE A 173 4.52 14.39 12.49
N ALA A 174 4.50 15.30 13.46
CA ALA A 174 5.68 16.05 13.85
C ALA A 174 6.78 15.14 14.43
N ARG A 175 6.41 14.18 15.28
CA ARG A 175 7.36 13.18 15.80
C ARG A 175 7.93 12.31 14.69
N PHE A 176 7.07 11.84 13.79
CA PHE A 176 7.50 11.04 12.65
C PHE A 176 8.49 11.80 11.76
N LEU A 177 8.15 13.04 11.36
CA LEU A 177 9.02 13.89 10.53
C LEU A 177 10.32 14.27 11.22
N ALA A 178 10.29 14.54 12.54
CA ALA A 178 11.50 14.80 13.30
C ALA A 178 12.45 13.60 13.29
N LYS A 179 11.91 12.39 13.47
CA LYS A 179 12.73 11.18 13.46
C LYS A 179 13.27 10.87 12.07
N MET A 180 12.45 11.02 11.04
CA MET A 180 12.85 10.89 9.64
C MET A 180 13.94 11.90 9.26
N LYS A 181 13.84 13.15 9.73
CA LYS A 181 14.86 14.18 9.55
C LYS A 181 16.22 13.72 10.05
N ASP A 182 16.26 13.13 11.24
CA ASP A 182 17.51 12.65 11.82
C ASP A 182 18.12 11.53 10.98
N CYS A 183 17.30 10.57 10.50
CA CYS A 183 17.76 9.49 9.62
C CYS A 183 18.33 10.02 8.30
N ILE A 184 17.62 10.91 7.63
CA ILE A 184 18.00 11.44 6.32
C ILE A 184 19.23 12.36 6.41
N LYS A 185 19.36 13.13 7.50
CA LYS A 185 20.44 14.10 7.65
C LYS A 185 21.82 13.43 7.64
N GLU A 186 21.95 12.29 8.29
CA GLU A 186 23.21 11.53 8.33
C GLU A 186 23.56 10.99 6.94
N GLU A 187 22.58 10.40 6.25
CA GLU A 187 22.77 9.84 4.90
C GLU A 187 23.13 10.93 3.87
N LEU A 188 22.35 12.01 3.80
CA LEU A 188 22.59 13.08 2.83
C LEU A 188 23.86 13.87 3.10
N ALA A 189 24.28 14.01 4.37
CA ALA A 189 25.54 14.66 4.66
C ALA A 189 26.75 13.89 4.11
N GLY A 190 26.65 12.55 4.03
CA GLY A 190 27.66 11.69 3.41
C GLY A 190 27.69 11.82 1.88
N GLU A 191 26.52 11.92 1.25
CA GLU A 191 26.37 11.94 -0.22
C GLU A 191 26.58 13.33 -0.85
N LEU A 192 26.08 14.39 -0.20
CA LEU A 192 25.95 15.72 -0.80
C LEU A 192 26.73 16.82 -0.06
N GLY A 193 27.29 16.51 1.12
CA GLY A 193 28.06 17.44 1.93
C GLY A 193 27.30 18.05 3.12
N GLN A 194 28.05 18.78 3.97
CA GLN A 194 27.59 19.26 5.28
C GLN A 194 26.87 20.62 5.26
N ASP A 195 26.79 21.28 4.10
CA ASP A 195 26.16 22.59 3.91
C ASP A 195 24.63 22.50 3.67
N LEU A 196 24.06 21.31 3.79
CA LEU A 196 22.61 21.09 3.72
C LEU A 196 21.92 21.55 5.01
N LEU A 197 20.91 22.40 4.83
CA LEU A 197 20.00 22.83 5.87
C LEU A 197 18.68 22.08 5.76
N PHE A 198 18.18 21.63 6.91
CA PHE A 198 16.98 20.84 7.03
C PHE A 198 15.96 21.53 7.92
N GLY A 199 14.71 21.50 7.50
CA GLY A 199 13.61 21.92 8.35
C GLY A 199 12.36 21.11 8.09
N SER A 200 11.40 21.32 8.97
CA SER A 200 10.05 20.82 8.82
C SER A 200 9.10 22.00 8.78
N TRP A 201 7.99 21.80 8.09
CA TRP A 201 6.91 22.77 8.02
C TRP A 201 5.61 22.08 8.43
N PHE A 202 4.80 22.83 9.18
CA PHE A 202 3.48 22.43 9.63
C PHE A 202 2.52 23.56 9.32
N ASP A 203 1.60 23.32 8.39
CA ASP A 203 0.53 24.25 8.11
C ASP A 203 -0.78 23.75 8.69
N GLY A 204 -1.15 24.29 9.85
CA GLY A 204 -2.45 24.02 10.44
C GLY A 204 -3.65 24.45 9.57
N ARG A 205 -3.44 25.24 8.51
CA ARG A 205 -4.50 25.71 7.60
C ARG A 205 -4.62 24.85 6.35
N THR A 206 -3.51 24.52 5.70
CA THR A 206 -3.53 23.67 4.47
C THR A 206 -3.36 22.19 4.78
N GLN A 207 -3.13 21.82 6.04
CA GLN A 207 -2.81 20.46 6.50
C GLN A 207 -1.57 19.85 5.83
N GLN A 208 -0.75 20.69 5.19
CA GLN A 208 0.49 20.29 4.60
C GLN A 208 1.58 20.24 5.66
N ASP A 209 2.11 19.04 5.84
CA ASP A 209 3.18 18.77 6.77
C ASP A 209 4.33 18.14 5.99
N GLY A 210 5.55 18.59 6.21
CA GLY A 210 6.65 18.13 5.38
C GLY A 210 8.03 18.40 5.90
N LEU A 211 8.99 17.74 5.28
CA LEU A 211 10.41 17.92 5.46
C LEU A 211 10.98 18.59 4.22
N TRP A 212 11.91 19.53 4.40
CA TRP A 212 12.62 20.14 3.29
C TRP A 212 14.13 20.13 3.54
N VAL A 213 14.88 20.12 2.45
CA VAL A 213 16.33 20.24 2.42
C VAL A 213 16.77 21.23 1.34
N PHE A 214 17.75 22.08 1.66
CA PHE A 214 18.37 22.99 0.70
C PHE A 214 19.83 23.27 1.08
N ARG A 215 20.69 23.66 0.13
CA ARG A 215 22.05 24.11 0.47
C ARG A 215 22.05 25.53 0.99
N GLN A 216 22.82 25.79 2.03
CA GLN A 216 22.98 27.14 2.60
C GLN A 216 23.40 28.20 1.56
N THR A 217 24.13 27.77 0.52
CA THR A 217 24.63 28.60 -0.57
C THR A 217 23.55 28.95 -1.61
N TRP A 218 22.42 28.25 -1.63
CA TRP A 218 21.35 28.51 -2.59
C TRP A 218 20.65 29.84 -2.30
N GLN A 219 20.95 30.85 -3.12
CA GLN A 219 20.21 32.11 -3.16
C GLN A 219 19.94 32.52 -4.60
N MET A 220 18.66 32.74 -4.92
CA MET A 220 18.22 33.31 -6.19
C MET A 220 17.35 34.53 -5.92
N GLN A 221 17.87 35.75 -6.02
CA GLN A 221 17.04 36.97 -6.05
C GLN A 221 15.90 36.99 -5.00
N GLY A 222 16.18 36.61 -3.74
CA GLY A 222 15.18 36.56 -2.66
C GLY A 222 14.34 35.28 -2.56
N ALA A 223 14.49 34.32 -3.49
CA ALA A 223 13.97 32.97 -3.42
C ALA A 223 15.06 31.95 -3.06
N ARG A 224 14.64 30.82 -2.49
CA ARG A 224 15.50 29.67 -2.20
C ARG A 224 14.84 28.43 -2.81
N PRO A 225 15.53 27.70 -3.70
CA PRO A 225 15.11 26.35 -4.04
C PRO A 225 15.19 25.46 -2.80
N TYR A 226 14.31 24.46 -2.74
CA TYR A 226 14.41 23.37 -1.78
C TYR A 226 13.78 22.11 -2.34
N VAL A 227 14.33 20.98 -1.93
CA VAL A 227 13.74 19.67 -2.15
C VAL A 227 12.86 19.39 -0.95
N TRP A 228 11.61 19.01 -1.15
CA TRP A 228 10.68 18.71 -0.07
C TRP A 228 10.04 17.33 -0.20
N LEU A 229 9.69 16.75 0.94
CA LEU A 229 8.75 15.66 1.14
C LEU A 229 7.57 16.27 1.87
N ALA A 230 6.37 16.18 1.33
CA ALA A 230 5.20 16.70 2.00
C ALA A 230 4.02 15.74 1.92
N HIS A 231 3.13 15.90 2.90
CA HIS A 231 1.89 15.17 3.05
C HIS A 231 0.74 16.15 2.83
N ASP A 232 -0.11 15.96 1.82
CA ASP A 232 -1.10 16.98 1.40
C ASP A 232 -2.28 17.18 2.37
N GLY A 233 -2.39 16.34 3.40
CA GLY A 233 -3.45 16.38 4.40
C GLY A 233 -4.86 16.03 3.92
N SER A 234 -5.12 16.09 2.61
CA SER A 234 -6.40 15.79 1.98
C SER A 234 -6.68 14.28 1.91
N ALA A 235 -5.63 13.47 1.85
CA ALA A 235 -5.72 12.01 1.95
C ALA A 235 -4.45 11.41 2.57
N PRO A 236 -4.55 10.23 3.23
CA PRO A 236 -3.38 9.49 3.77
C PRO A 236 -2.36 9.07 2.71
N LYS A 237 -2.78 9.12 1.44
CA LYS A 237 -2.06 8.62 0.26
C LYS A 237 -1.08 9.63 -0.32
N SER A 238 -1.15 10.88 0.09
CA SER A 238 -0.52 11.95 -0.65
C SER A 238 0.79 12.37 -0.02
N TRP A 239 1.70 11.41 0.12
CA TRP A 239 3.11 11.75 0.27
C TRP A 239 3.67 12.05 -1.10
N TYR A 240 4.31 13.21 -1.23
CA TYR A 240 4.92 13.62 -2.47
C TYR A 240 6.28 14.25 -2.23
N TRP A 241 7.15 14.04 -3.21
CA TRP A 241 8.40 14.75 -3.33
C TRP A 241 8.27 15.85 -4.36
N ALA A 242 8.93 16.97 -4.14
CA ALA A 242 9.13 17.95 -5.19
C ALA A 242 10.38 18.79 -4.99
N VAL A 243 10.69 19.53 -6.05
CA VAL A 243 11.55 20.70 -5.99
C VAL A 243 10.65 21.92 -6.03
N GLN A 244 10.74 22.76 -4.99
CA GLN A 244 10.01 24.01 -4.91
C GLN A 244 10.96 25.21 -4.94
N LEU A 245 10.54 26.27 -5.61
CA LEU A 245 11.16 27.59 -5.52
C LEU A 245 10.31 28.44 -4.57
N SER A 246 10.90 28.91 -3.47
CA SER A 246 10.16 29.66 -2.45
C SER A 246 9.39 30.86 -3.06
N PRO A 247 8.12 31.13 -2.66
CA PRO A 247 7.17 31.93 -3.44
C PRO A 247 7.37 33.45 -3.39
N ARG A 248 8.54 33.95 -2.96
CA ARG A 248 8.68 35.42 -2.80
C ARG A 248 8.69 36.20 -4.11
N THR A 249 8.66 35.56 -5.27
CA THR A 249 9.03 36.23 -6.50
C THR A 249 8.08 35.87 -7.65
N ASN A 250 7.18 36.80 -7.94
CA ASN A 250 6.75 37.09 -9.32
C ASN A 250 7.94 37.52 -10.23
N GLU A 251 9.17 37.50 -9.70
CA GLU A 251 10.39 38.05 -10.28
C GLU A 251 11.28 36.99 -10.96
N ILE A 252 11.05 35.68 -10.77
CA ILE A 252 11.81 34.65 -11.50
C ILE A 252 11.19 34.49 -12.90
N PRO A 253 11.96 34.70 -13.99
CA PRO A 253 11.45 34.52 -15.34
C PRO A 253 10.94 33.09 -15.56
N GLN A 254 9.74 32.94 -16.13
CA GLN A 254 9.15 31.62 -16.44
C GLN A 254 10.04 30.75 -17.33
N GLU A 255 10.91 31.36 -18.15
CA GLU A 255 11.85 30.62 -18.99
C GLU A 255 12.93 29.91 -18.17
N LYS A 256 13.42 30.54 -17.09
CA LYS A 256 14.40 29.93 -16.19
C LYS A 256 13.79 28.75 -15.43
N THR A 257 12.55 28.88 -14.94
CA THR A 257 11.88 27.75 -14.23
C THR A 257 11.56 26.58 -15.16
N LYS A 258 11.26 26.83 -16.44
CA LYS A 258 11.13 25.79 -17.47
C LYS A 258 12.44 25.03 -17.73
N GLY A 259 13.58 25.73 -17.68
CA GLY A 259 14.91 25.12 -17.83
C GLY A 259 15.20 24.08 -16.76
N LEU A 260 15.05 24.47 -15.49
CA LEU A 260 15.19 23.56 -14.34
C LEU A 260 14.27 22.34 -14.49
N GLY A 261 13.04 22.57 -14.93
CA GLY A 261 12.08 21.49 -15.14
C GLY A 261 12.44 20.48 -16.21
N LYS A 262 12.99 20.97 -17.33
CA LYS A 262 13.47 20.10 -18.39
C LYS A 262 14.64 19.23 -17.91
N ALA A 263 15.53 19.78 -17.09
CA ALA A 263 16.64 19.03 -16.51
C ALA A 263 16.15 17.95 -15.54
N LEU A 264 15.20 18.28 -14.66
CA LEU A 264 14.58 17.31 -13.74
C LEU A 264 13.83 16.19 -14.49
N LEU A 265 13.10 16.53 -15.55
CA LEU A 265 12.41 15.56 -16.40
C LEU A 265 13.37 14.62 -17.15
N ALA A 266 14.54 15.11 -17.57
CA ALA A 266 15.55 14.28 -18.23
C ALA A 266 16.10 13.19 -17.30
N GLU A 267 16.16 13.47 -15.99
CA GLU A 267 16.67 12.55 -14.97
C GLU A 267 15.55 11.71 -14.31
N ALA A 268 14.30 11.81 -14.79
CA ALA A 268 13.15 11.10 -14.21
C ALA A 268 13.34 9.57 -14.14
N SER A 269 14.10 9.00 -15.08
CA SER A 269 14.38 7.54 -15.11
C SER A 269 15.30 7.07 -13.99
N ARG A 270 16.03 7.97 -13.33
CA ARG A 270 16.92 7.68 -12.19
C ARG A 270 16.24 7.93 -10.84
N MET A 271 14.98 8.37 -10.86
CA MET A 271 14.22 8.66 -9.66
C MET A 271 13.54 7.38 -9.13
N PRO A 272 13.14 7.36 -7.84
CA PRO A 272 12.39 6.24 -7.29
C PRO A 272 11.15 5.90 -8.13
N GLN A 273 10.82 4.61 -8.24
CA GLN A 273 9.59 4.18 -8.92
C GLN A 273 8.35 4.86 -8.32
N GLY A 274 7.45 5.34 -9.18
CA GLY A 274 6.23 6.05 -8.79
C GLY A 274 6.31 7.58 -8.91
N VAL A 275 7.51 8.16 -9.02
CA VAL A 275 7.68 9.61 -9.21
C VAL A 275 7.14 10.03 -10.58
N ARG A 276 6.05 10.80 -10.60
CA ARG A 276 5.40 11.32 -11.82
C ARG A 276 5.35 12.84 -11.81
N PHE A 277 6.19 13.46 -12.62
CA PHE A 277 6.17 14.90 -12.81
C PHE A 277 4.91 15.37 -13.54
N THR A 278 4.12 16.20 -12.89
CA THR A 278 3.02 16.92 -13.54
C THR A 278 3.46 18.36 -13.81
N ASN A 279 3.38 18.77 -15.08
CA ASN A 279 3.52 20.18 -15.47
C ASN A 279 2.25 20.94 -15.04
N GLY A 280 2.11 21.17 -13.73
CA GLY A 280 1.08 22.03 -13.17
C GLY A 280 1.33 23.47 -13.61
N GLN A 281 0.32 24.13 -14.19
CA GLN A 281 0.47 25.46 -14.76
C GLN A 281 0.94 26.48 -13.72
N GLY A 282 2.12 27.04 -13.95
CA GLY A 282 2.51 28.39 -13.49
C GLY A 282 3.23 28.50 -12.16
N TRP A 283 3.02 27.60 -11.20
CA TRP A 283 3.62 27.72 -9.86
C TRP A 283 4.05 26.34 -9.36
N CYS A 284 5.35 26.04 -9.47
CA CYS A 284 6.02 24.85 -8.93
C CYS A 284 5.55 23.49 -9.50
N PRO A 285 6.27 22.86 -10.44
CA PRO A 285 5.71 21.71 -11.14
C PRO A 285 6.57 20.45 -11.07
N PHE A 286 6.94 19.91 -9.91
CA PHE A 286 7.66 18.62 -9.88
C PHE A 286 7.18 17.65 -8.81
N TRP A 287 5.94 17.20 -8.90
CA TRP A 287 5.42 16.22 -7.95
C TRP A 287 5.95 14.81 -8.28
N GLY A 288 6.19 13.99 -7.27
CA GLY A 288 6.26 12.55 -7.39
C GLY A 288 5.27 11.95 -6.41
N TYR A 289 4.48 10.95 -6.81
CA TYR A 289 3.52 10.30 -5.92
C TYR A 289 4.04 8.93 -5.51
N LEU A 290 3.78 8.51 -4.28
CA LEU A 290 3.76 7.08 -3.98
C LEU A 290 2.46 6.47 -4.54
N GLU A 291 2.53 5.82 -5.69
CA GLU A 291 1.49 4.86 -6.09
C GLU A 291 1.65 3.60 -5.23
N GLY A 292 0.85 3.52 -4.15
CA GLY A 292 0.79 2.33 -3.30
C GLY A 292 -0.28 2.45 -2.21
N ASP A 293 -1.28 1.57 -2.29
CA ASP A 293 -2.05 0.86 -1.26
C ASP A 293 -2.11 1.30 0.24
N LEU A 294 -1.89 2.57 0.58
CA LEU A 294 -2.12 3.13 1.92
C LEU A 294 -3.52 3.76 1.98
N ALA A 295 -4.55 2.92 1.93
CA ALA A 295 -5.92 3.38 1.73
C ALA A 295 -6.59 4.05 2.95
N ASN A 296 -5.95 4.05 4.12
CA ASN A 296 -6.59 4.52 5.34
C ASN A 296 -5.61 5.26 6.26
N TRP A 297 -6.09 6.30 6.95
CA TRP A 297 -5.33 7.07 7.92
C TRP A 297 -5.08 6.29 9.21
N SER A 298 -6.05 5.51 9.70
CA SER A 298 -5.94 4.80 10.99
C SER A 298 -4.72 3.88 11.12
N PRO A 299 -4.38 3.02 10.13
CA PRO A 299 -3.18 2.19 10.14
C PRO A 299 -1.92 3.03 10.04
N LEU A 300 -1.96 4.00 9.14
CA LEU A 300 -0.82 4.84 8.80
C LEU A 300 -0.43 5.70 10.01
N ALA A 301 -1.41 6.29 10.69
CA ALA A 301 -1.21 7.07 11.90
C ALA A 301 -0.68 6.22 13.05
N HIS A 302 -1.19 4.99 13.23
CA HIS A 302 -0.66 4.07 14.22
C HIS A 302 0.80 3.70 13.91
N GLN A 303 1.09 3.35 12.65
CA GLN A 303 2.44 3.05 12.19
C GLN A 303 3.38 4.24 12.37
N MET A 304 2.98 5.45 11.93
CA MET A 304 3.75 6.68 12.10
C MET A 304 3.98 7.03 13.57
N HIS A 305 2.99 6.76 14.44
CA HIS A 305 3.12 6.98 15.87
C HIS A 305 4.16 6.05 16.51
N GLU A 306 4.10 4.75 16.19
CA GLU A 306 5.09 3.78 16.65
C GLU A 306 6.48 4.08 16.05
N GLU A 307 6.53 4.42 14.77
CA GLU A 307 7.78 4.73 14.07
C GLU A 307 8.43 6.04 14.52
N GLY A 308 7.62 7.00 14.97
CA GLY A 308 8.09 8.20 15.66
C GLY A 308 8.82 7.91 16.97
N ARG A 309 8.64 6.72 17.57
CA ARG A 309 9.43 6.25 18.73
C ARG A 309 10.62 5.40 18.29
N LYS A 310 10.42 4.49 17.33
CA LYS A 310 11.45 3.57 16.83
C LYS A 310 11.32 3.38 15.32
N PRO A 311 12.36 3.65 14.51
CA PRO A 311 12.30 3.48 13.06
C PRO A 311 11.81 2.08 12.65
N GLY A 312 10.97 2.05 11.62
CA GLY A 312 10.39 0.84 11.02
C GLY A 312 10.36 0.92 9.49
N GLU A 313 9.64 0.00 8.86
CA GLU A 313 9.65 -0.21 7.40
C GLU A 313 9.16 1.01 6.62
N LEU A 314 8.13 1.73 7.10
CA LEU A 314 7.61 2.90 6.38
C LEU A 314 8.63 4.04 6.39
N MET A 315 9.22 4.34 7.54
CA MET A 315 10.26 5.34 7.71
C MET A 315 11.50 5.01 6.88
N GLU A 316 11.96 3.77 6.90
CA GLU A 316 13.09 3.31 6.08
C GLU A 316 12.81 3.51 4.59
N ARG A 317 11.64 3.06 4.12
CA ARG A 317 11.23 3.21 2.72
C ARG A 317 11.16 4.68 2.30
N LEU A 318 10.48 5.52 3.09
CA LEU A 318 10.31 6.94 2.77
C LEU A 318 11.64 7.71 2.84
N SER A 319 12.50 7.39 3.82
CA SER A 319 13.83 8.02 3.95
C SER A 319 14.72 7.64 2.78
N CYS A 320 14.78 6.36 2.41
CA CYS A 320 15.57 5.88 1.27
C CYS A 320 15.11 6.52 -0.04
N GLN A 321 13.80 6.59 -0.28
CA GLN A 321 13.25 7.26 -1.47
C GLN A 321 13.55 8.75 -1.49
N PHE A 322 13.44 9.43 -0.34
CA PHE A 322 13.79 10.84 -0.23
C PHE A 322 15.28 11.08 -0.51
N VAL A 323 16.15 10.25 0.04
CA VAL A 323 17.60 10.32 -0.17
C VAL A 323 17.93 10.13 -1.65
N GLN A 324 17.39 9.10 -2.29
CA GLN A 324 17.55 8.88 -3.73
C GLN A 324 17.07 10.08 -4.56
N PHE A 325 15.91 10.65 -4.23
CA PHE A 325 15.39 11.82 -4.90
C PHE A 325 16.28 13.06 -4.71
N ALA A 326 16.72 13.33 -3.48
CA ALA A 326 17.58 14.46 -3.16
C ALA A 326 18.97 14.34 -3.82
N THR A 327 19.56 13.15 -3.85
CA THR A 327 20.87 12.90 -4.49
C THR A 327 20.84 13.14 -6.00
N VAL A 328 19.69 12.93 -6.66
CA VAL A 328 19.51 13.28 -8.08
C VAL A 328 19.22 14.78 -8.26
N THR A 329 18.35 15.35 -7.43
CA THR A 329 17.82 16.71 -7.66
C THR A 329 18.72 17.84 -7.18
N VAL A 330 19.47 17.65 -6.09
CA VAL A 330 20.37 18.68 -5.54
C VAL A 330 21.47 19.08 -6.53
N PRO A 331 22.18 18.15 -7.20
CA PRO A 331 23.18 18.51 -8.21
C PRO A 331 22.57 19.27 -9.41
N ILE A 332 21.37 18.90 -9.84
CA ILE A 332 20.67 19.60 -10.94
C ILE A 332 20.37 21.04 -10.56
N ILE A 333 19.96 21.27 -9.30
CA ILE A 333 19.76 22.62 -8.77
C ILE A 333 21.11 23.35 -8.68
N ASP A 334 22.18 22.70 -8.22
CA ASP A 334 23.52 23.29 -8.15
C ASP A 334 23.99 23.80 -9.52
N ASP A 335 23.84 22.98 -10.56
CA ASP A 335 24.23 23.35 -11.93
C ASP A 335 23.34 24.49 -12.46
N PHE A 336 22.02 24.39 -12.25
CA PHE A 336 21.08 25.43 -12.65
C PHE A 336 21.33 26.79 -12.00
N LEU A 337 21.85 26.82 -10.78
CA LEU A 337 22.19 28.06 -10.07
C LEU A 337 23.53 28.68 -10.49
N ARG A 338 24.40 27.90 -11.13
CA ARG A 338 25.67 28.40 -11.69
C ARG A 338 25.47 29.10 -13.03
N ASP A 339 24.42 28.73 -13.76
CA ASP A 339 24.00 29.29 -15.07
C ASP A 339 23.05 30.51 -14.95
#